data_AF-A0A2N4YV62-F1
#
_entry.id   AF-A0A2N4YV62-F1
#
_cell.length_a   1.000
_cell.length_b   1.000
_cell.length_c   1.000
_cell.angle_alpha   90.00
_cell.angle_beta   90.00
_cell.angle_gamma   90.00
#
_symmetry.space_group_name_H-M   'P 1'
#
loop_
_entity.id
_entity.type
_entity.pdbx_description
1 polymer ?
#
loop_
_entity_poly.entity_id
_entity_poly.type
_entity_poly.pdbx_seq_one_letter_code
_entity_poly.pdbx_strand_id
1 'polypeptide(L)'
;MNQQDIEQVVKAVLLKMKDSSQPADAVHDRGVFASLDDAVAAATAAQQGLKRVAMRQQVIQAIREAGEKHARELAELAVTETGMGRVEDKFAKNVAQARGTPGVECLTPQVLTGDNGLTLIENAPWGVVASVTPSTNPAATVINNAISLIAAGNSVVFAPHPAAKQ
;
A
#
# COMPACT_ATOMS: atom_id res chain seq x y z
N MET A 1 22.83 -31.28 -27.63
CA MET A 1 21.75 -30.28 -27.75
C MET A 1 22.09 -29.47 -28.99
N ASN A 2 21.30 -29.59 -30.06
CA ASN A 2 21.61 -28.96 -31.34
C ASN A 2 21.27 -27.46 -31.27
N GLN A 3 21.95 -26.64 -32.06
CA GLN A 3 21.73 -25.18 -32.06
C GLN A 3 20.29 -24.79 -32.43
N GLN A 4 19.65 -25.62 -33.25
CA GLN A 4 18.22 -25.50 -33.60
C GLN A 4 17.30 -25.75 -32.40
N ASP A 5 17.67 -26.65 -31.48
CA ASP A 5 16.87 -26.93 -30.28
C ASP A 5 16.92 -25.74 -29.31
N ILE A 6 18.09 -25.10 -29.20
CA ILE A 6 18.28 -23.89 -28.38
C ILE A 6 17.44 -22.73 -28.92
N GLU A 7 17.45 -22.51 -30.24
CA GLU A 7 16.65 -21.46 -30.88
C GLU A 7 15.15 -21.70 -30.71
N GLN A 8 14.69 -22.95 -30.79
CA GLN A 8 13.28 -23.28 -30.55
C GLN A 8 12.86 -23.03 -29.10
N VAL A 9 13.71 -23.39 -28.13
CA VAL A 9 13.44 -23.12 -26.71
C VAL A 9 13.42 -21.63 -26.43
N VAL A 10 14.38 -20.87 -26.96
CA VAL A 10 14.42 -19.39 -26.81
C VAL A 10 13.17 -18.76 -27.45
N LYS A 11 12.78 -19.20 -28.64
CA LYS A 11 11.59 -18.69 -29.33
C LYS A 11 10.31 -19.03 -28.58
N ALA A 12 10.20 -20.22 -28.00
CA ALA A 12 9.07 -20.64 -27.19
C ALA A 12 8.97 -19.81 -25.89
N VAL A 13 10.10 -19.54 -25.23
CA VAL A 13 10.15 -18.68 -24.03
C VAL A 13 9.77 -17.24 -24.38
N LEU A 14 10.31 -16.67 -25.47
CA LEU A 14 9.98 -15.31 -25.91
C LEU A 14 8.51 -15.15 -26.32
N LEU A 15 7.92 -16.18 -26.95
CA LEU A 15 6.48 -16.21 -27.25
C LEU A 15 5.65 -16.25 -25.98
N LYS A 16 6.05 -17.07 -25.00
CA LYS A 16 5.36 -17.18 -23.70
C LYS A 16 5.47 -15.89 -22.88
N MET A 17 6.58 -15.15 -23.00
CA MET A 17 6.77 -13.82 -22.40
C MET A 17 5.98 -12.71 -23.11
N LYS A 18 5.75 -12.84 -24.43
CA LYS A 18 4.90 -11.90 -25.19
C LYS A 18 3.41 -12.10 -24.89
N ASP A 19 2.96 -13.33 -24.64
CA ASP A 19 1.56 -13.60 -24.30
C ASP A 19 1.20 -13.09 -22.89
N SER A 20 2.17 -13.00 -21.98
CA SER A 20 2.01 -12.33 -20.68
C SER A 20 2.00 -10.80 -20.75
N SER A 21 2.02 -10.20 -21.95
CA SER A 21 2.01 -8.74 -22.16
C SER A 21 0.75 -8.20 -22.83
N GLN A 22 -0.37 -8.92 -22.73
CA GLN A 22 -1.67 -8.28 -22.96
C GLN A 22 -2.05 -7.51 -21.69
N PRO A 23 -2.32 -6.19 -21.78
CA PRO A 23 -2.87 -5.47 -20.65
C PRO A 23 -4.25 -6.06 -20.40
N ALA A 24 -4.41 -6.76 -19.29
CA ALA A 24 -5.72 -7.12 -18.81
C ALA A 24 -6.43 -5.80 -18.49
N ASP A 25 -7.27 -5.35 -19.42
CA ASP A 25 -8.34 -4.41 -19.11
C ASP A 25 -9.12 -4.98 -17.93
N ALA A 26 -8.78 -4.54 -16.73
CA ALA A 26 -9.68 -4.44 -15.59
C ALA A 26 -8.96 -3.92 -14.34
N VAL A 27 -9.07 -2.61 -14.12
CA VAL A 27 -9.22 -2.12 -12.75
C VAL A 27 -10.56 -2.67 -12.27
N HIS A 28 -10.56 -3.87 -11.67
CA HIS A 28 -11.79 -4.55 -11.26
C HIS A 28 -12.48 -3.84 -10.09
N ASP A 29 -11.75 -3.01 -9.35
CA ASP A 29 -12.30 -2.06 -8.38
C ASP A 29 -11.23 -0.99 -8.07
N ARG A 30 -11.62 0.17 -7.51
CA ARG A 30 -10.73 1.33 -7.28
C ARG A 30 -9.46 0.99 -6.47
N GLY A 31 -8.39 0.56 -7.15
CA GLY A 31 -7.10 0.19 -6.55
C GLY A 31 -6.85 -1.31 -6.37
N VAL A 32 -7.72 -2.18 -6.91
CA VAL A 32 -7.54 -3.64 -6.96
C VAL A 32 -7.18 -4.06 -8.38
N PHE A 33 -6.09 -4.81 -8.52
CA PHE A 33 -5.53 -5.21 -9.82
C PHE A 33 -5.50 -6.73 -9.95
N ALA A 34 -5.64 -7.22 -11.19
CA ALA A 34 -5.58 -8.65 -11.51
C ALA A 34 -4.17 -9.22 -11.37
N SER A 35 -3.13 -8.42 -11.64
CA SER A 35 -1.73 -8.80 -11.52
C SER A 35 -0.98 -7.92 -10.52
N LEU A 36 0.07 -8.49 -9.92
CA LEU A 36 0.97 -7.74 -9.04
C LEU A 36 1.71 -6.64 -9.81
N ASP A 37 2.14 -6.94 -11.03
CA ASP A 37 2.92 -6.01 -11.85
C ASP A 37 2.09 -4.75 -12.18
N ASP A 38 0.80 -4.91 -12.48
CA ASP A 38 -0.11 -3.78 -12.70
C ASP A 38 -0.30 -2.94 -11.43
N ALA A 39 -0.44 -3.59 -10.27
CA ALA A 39 -0.54 -2.91 -8.99
C ALA A 39 0.73 -2.08 -8.68
N VAL A 40 1.91 -2.66 -8.93
CA VAL A 40 3.20 -1.99 -8.73
C VAL A 40 3.38 -0.85 -9.73
N ALA A 41 3.00 -1.03 -10.99
CA ALA A 41 3.07 0.02 -12.01
C ALA A 41 2.15 1.21 -11.65
N ALA A 42 0.91 0.93 -11.25
CA ALA A 42 -0.03 1.96 -10.80
C ALA A 42 0.45 2.68 -9.53
N ALA A 43 0.98 1.94 -8.56
CA ALA A 43 1.54 2.52 -7.34
C ALA A 43 2.76 3.42 -7.65
N THR A 44 3.64 2.97 -8.55
CA THR A 44 4.80 3.75 -9.01
C THR A 44 4.38 5.08 -9.62
N ALA A 45 3.34 5.08 -10.47
CA ALA A 45 2.79 6.29 -11.04
C ALA A 45 2.16 7.20 -9.97
N ALA A 46 1.36 6.63 -9.05
CA ALA A 46 0.68 7.37 -7.99
C ALA A 46 1.66 8.03 -7.00
N GLN A 47 2.79 7.38 -6.69
CA GLN A 47 3.82 7.89 -5.78
C GLN A 47 4.33 9.27 -6.21
N GLN A 48 4.42 9.53 -7.52
CA GLN A 48 4.86 10.83 -8.04
C GLN A 48 3.90 11.98 -7.68
N GLY A 49 2.62 11.68 -7.44
CA GLY A 49 1.61 12.63 -6.99
C GLY A 49 1.73 13.00 -5.50
N LEU A 50 2.41 12.18 -4.70
CA LEU A 50 2.57 12.36 -3.25
C LEU A 50 3.78 13.25 -2.87
N LYS A 51 4.32 14.05 -3.79
CA LYS A 51 5.48 14.93 -3.48
C LYS A 51 5.14 16.04 -2.48
N ARG A 52 3.90 16.55 -2.50
CA ARG A 52 3.49 17.70 -1.68
C ARG A 52 2.90 17.25 -0.35
N VAL A 53 3.38 17.82 0.76
CA VAL A 53 2.85 17.54 2.11
C VAL A 53 1.36 17.83 2.22
N ALA A 54 0.86 18.92 1.60
CA ALA A 54 -0.57 19.24 1.59
C ALA A 54 -1.43 18.15 0.93
N MET A 55 -0.96 17.56 -0.17
CA MET A 55 -1.65 16.44 -0.81
C MET A 55 -1.67 15.21 0.11
N ARG A 56 -0.56 14.91 0.77
CA ARG A 56 -0.49 13.81 1.75
C ARG A 56 -1.48 14.01 2.89
N GLN A 57 -1.58 15.23 3.43
CA GLN A 57 -2.55 15.58 4.48
C GLN A 57 -3.99 15.36 4.02
N GLN A 58 -4.35 15.80 2.82
CA GLN A 58 -5.69 15.59 2.25
C GLN A 58 -6.02 14.10 2.10
N VAL A 59 -5.09 13.32 1.57
CA VAL A 59 -5.26 11.87 1.40
C VAL A 59 -5.38 11.18 2.76
N ILE A 60 -4.52 11.52 3.73
CA ILE A 60 -4.58 10.97 5.09
C ILE A 60 -5.94 11.30 5.71
N GLN A 61 -6.41 12.53 5.62
CA GLN A 61 -7.71 12.93 6.18
C GLN A 61 -8.86 12.09 5.58
N ALA A 62 -8.86 11.88 4.26
CA ALA A 62 -9.85 11.03 3.61
C ALA A 62 -9.77 9.57 4.08
N ILE A 63 -8.57 9.03 4.32
CA ILE A 63 -8.39 7.68 4.87
C ILE A 63 -8.93 7.59 6.30
N ARG A 64 -8.70 8.60 7.14
CA ARG A 64 -9.23 8.63 8.52
C ARG A 64 -10.75 8.62 8.51
N GLU A 65 -11.36 9.49 7.72
CA GLU A 65 -12.82 9.60 7.60
C GLU A 65 -13.45 8.30 7.10
N ALA A 66 -12.88 7.70 6.04
CA ALA A 66 -13.34 6.42 5.52
C ALA A 66 -13.14 5.28 6.54
N GLY A 67 -11.98 5.24 7.20
CA GLY A 67 -11.64 4.23 8.20
C GLY A 67 -12.60 4.26 9.40
N GLU A 68 -13.01 5.45 9.84
CA GLU A 68 -14.02 5.59 10.90
C GLU A 68 -15.43 5.25 10.41
N LYS A 69 -15.83 5.78 9.25
CA LYS A 69 -17.16 5.58 8.67
C LYS A 69 -17.47 4.11 8.45
N HIS A 70 -16.49 3.35 7.96
CA HIS A 70 -16.64 1.93 7.63
C HIS A 70 -16.07 0.99 8.70
N ALA A 71 -15.66 1.52 9.88
CA ALA A 71 -15.01 0.72 10.91
C ALA A 71 -15.80 -0.51 11.35
N ARG A 72 -17.13 -0.37 11.46
CA ARG A 72 -18.04 -1.45 11.92
C ARG A 72 -18.23 -2.50 10.84
N GLU A 73 -18.51 -2.09 9.61
CA GLU A 73 -18.62 -2.98 8.45
C GLU A 73 -17.36 -3.82 8.26
N LEU A 74 -16.18 -3.19 8.32
CA LEU A 74 -14.89 -3.88 8.22
C LEU A 74 -14.64 -4.84 9.39
N ALA A 75 -15.14 -4.53 10.59
CA ALA A 75 -15.01 -5.41 11.75
C ALA A 75 -15.89 -6.66 11.63
N GLU A 76 -17.14 -6.48 11.18
CA GLU A 76 -18.09 -7.57 10.93
C GLU A 76 -17.58 -8.49 9.80
N LEU A 77 -17.08 -7.91 8.71
CA LEU A 77 -16.48 -8.65 7.61
C LEU A 77 -15.28 -9.47 8.07
N ALA A 78 -14.36 -8.84 8.81
CA ALA A 78 -13.17 -9.53 9.29
C ALA A 78 -13.50 -10.70 10.25
N VAL A 79 -14.49 -10.56 11.13
CA VAL A 79 -14.91 -11.68 12.00
C VAL A 79 -15.59 -12.78 11.17
N THR A 80 -16.46 -12.40 10.23
CA THR A 80 -17.21 -13.34 9.39
C THR A 80 -16.28 -14.16 8.51
N GLU A 81 -15.27 -13.52 7.89
CA GLU A 81 -14.32 -14.19 7.00
C GLU A 81 -13.30 -15.03 7.78
N THR A 82 -12.72 -14.47 8.84
CA THR A 82 -11.59 -15.12 9.54
C THR A 82 -12.02 -16.07 10.65
N GLY A 83 -13.24 -15.92 11.18
CA GLY A 83 -13.70 -16.60 12.39
C GLY A 83 -12.99 -16.15 13.67
N MET A 84 -12.17 -15.09 13.64
CA MET A 84 -11.31 -14.69 14.75
C MET A 84 -11.74 -13.38 15.41
N GLY A 85 -11.77 -13.37 16.74
CA GLY A 85 -11.96 -12.16 17.55
C GLY A 85 -13.43 -11.78 17.70
N ARG A 86 -13.67 -10.53 18.13
CA ARG A 86 -15.01 -9.97 18.39
C ARG A 86 -15.19 -8.70 17.58
N VAL A 87 -16.42 -8.48 17.10
CA VAL A 87 -16.75 -7.31 16.27
C VAL A 87 -16.41 -6.01 17.00
N GLU A 88 -16.81 -5.87 18.26
CA GLU A 88 -16.57 -4.64 19.04
C GLU A 88 -15.08 -4.36 19.26
N ASP A 89 -14.26 -5.38 19.51
CA ASP A 89 -12.82 -5.22 19.68
C ASP A 89 -12.15 -4.80 18.35
N LYS A 90 -12.60 -5.37 17.22
CA LYS A 90 -12.09 -4.99 15.89
C LYS A 90 -12.56 -3.60 15.48
N PHE A 91 -13.80 -3.23 15.78
CA PHE A 91 -14.32 -1.88 15.58
C PHE A 91 -13.46 -0.86 16.34
N ALA A 92 -13.23 -1.09 17.63
CA ALA A 92 -12.39 -0.23 18.46
C ALA A 92 -10.96 -0.11 17.90
N LYS A 93 -10.37 -1.21 17.42
CA LYS A 93 -9.05 -1.21 16.77
C LYS A 93 -9.05 -0.38 15.47
N ASN A 94 -10.05 -0.56 14.60
CA ASN A 94 -10.13 0.18 13.35
C ASN A 94 -10.25 1.70 13.60
N VAL A 95 -11.12 2.10 14.54
CA VAL A 95 -11.27 3.50 14.97
C VAL A 95 -9.98 4.02 15.60
N ALA A 96 -9.31 3.21 16.43
CA ALA A 96 -8.05 3.60 17.06
C ALA A 96 -6.95 3.86 16.03
N GLN A 97 -6.85 3.07 14.95
CA GLN A 97 -5.88 3.35 13.89
C GLN A 97 -6.28 4.58 13.06
N ALA A 98 -7.56 4.70 12.69
CA ALA A 98 -8.04 5.85 11.93
C ALA A 98 -7.79 7.19 12.66
N ARG A 99 -7.97 7.23 13.99
CA ARG A 99 -7.73 8.43 14.80
C ARG A 99 -6.30 8.61 15.28
N GLY A 100 -5.64 7.50 15.63
CA GLY A 100 -4.41 7.49 16.41
C GLY A 100 -3.13 7.26 15.62
N THR A 101 -3.20 6.75 14.39
CA THR A 101 -1.99 6.58 13.57
C THR A 101 -1.41 7.95 13.23
N PRO A 102 -0.12 8.23 13.49
CA PRO A 102 0.48 9.51 13.16
C PRO A 102 0.57 9.76 11.65
N GLY A 103 0.33 11.00 11.24
CA GLY A 103 0.43 11.48 9.87
C GLY A 103 1.75 12.19 9.58
N VAL A 104 1.69 13.25 8.76
CA VAL A 104 2.88 14.01 8.34
C VAL A 104 3.57 14.75 9.48
N GLU A 105 2.87 14.96 10.60
CA GLU A 105 3.40 15.62 11.79
C GLU A 105 4.57 14.87 12.45
N CYS A 106 4.73 13.57 12.17
CA CYS A 106 5.88 12.78 12.62
C CYS A 106 7.16 13.00 11.81
N LEU A 107 7.10 13.74 10.71
CA LEU A 107 8.25 13.98 9.83
C LEU A 107 8.80 15.38 10.09
N THR A 108 9.78 15.47 10.99
CA THR A 108 10.41 16.73 11.36
C THR A 108 11.81 16.84 10.77
N PRO A 109 12.10 17.88 9.98
CA PRO A 109 13.45 18.12 9.49
C PRO A 109 14.35 18.52 10.66
N GLN A 110 15.63 18.15 10.58
CA GLN A 110 16.67 18.62 11.49
C GLN A 110 17.57 19.62 10.78
N VAL A 111 17.92 20.69 11.48
CA VAL A 111 18.82 21.72 10.97
C VAL A 111 20.00 21.84 11.91
N LEU A 112 21.20 21.65 11.37
CA LEU A 112 22.46 21.88 12.07
C LEU A 112 23.06 23.18 11.52
N THR A 113 23.41 24.11 12.41
CA THR A 113 24.01 25.39 12.04
C THR A 113 25.28 25.64 12.86
N GLY A 114 26.24 26.36 12.28
CA GLY A 114 27.46 26.76 12.95
C GLY A 114 28.45 27.39 11.98
N ASP A 115 29.71 27.50 12.39
CA ASP A 115 30.77 28.13 11.59
C ASP A 115 31.02 27.45 10.24
N ASN A 116 30.65 26.17 10.13
CA ASN A 116 30.77 25.37 8.92
C ASN A 116 29.54 25.46 7.99
N GLY A 117 28.61 26.39 8.27
CA GLY A 117 27.42 26.63 7.45
C GLY A 117 26.16 25.96 7.98
N LEU A 118 25.32 25.50 7.06
CA LEU A 118 23.99 24.93 7.33
C LEU A 118 23.90 23.52 6.74
N THR A 119 23.47 22.56 7.55
CA THR A 119 23.11 21.21 7.11
C THR A 119 21.64 20.96 7.43
N LEU A 120 20.89 20.57 6.41
CA LEU A 120 19.49 20.17 6.51
C LEU A 120 19.40 18.65 6.35
N ILE A 121 18.70 17.98 7.28
CA ILE A 121 18.45 16.55 7.25
C ILE A 121 16.93 16.36 7.22
N GLU A 122 16.43 15.71 6.16
CA GLU A 122 15.00 15.44 5.99
C GLU A 122 14.73 13.96 5.70
N ASN A 123 13.49 13.52 5.98
CA ASN A 123 13.02 12.20 5.61
C ASN A 123 12.56 12.17 4.15
N ALA A 124 13.28 11.44 3.30
CA ALA A 124 12.89 11.19 1.93
C ALA A 124 11.99 9.93 1.82
N PRO A 125 11.04 9.90 0.87
CA PRO A 125 10.30 8.68 0.56
C PRO A 125 11.22 7.58 0.03
N TRP A 126 10.89 6.33 0.34
CA TRP A 126 11.51 5.15 -0.26
C TRP A 126 10.97 4.85 -1.66
N GLY A 127 9.69 5.11 -1.92
CA GLY A 127 9.03 4.84 -3.19
C GLY A 127 7.79 3.98 -3.04
N VAL A 128 7.76 2.81 -3.68
CA VAL A 128 6.67 1.83 -3.56
C VAL A 128 6.99 0.83 -2.48
N VAL A 129 6.10 0.66 -1.51
CA VAL A 129 6.27 -0.29 -0.39
C VAL A 129 5.28 -1.45 -0.51
N ALA A 130 5.77 -2.68 -0.36
CA ALA A 130 4.91 -3.85 -0.23
C ALA A 130 4.52 -4.06 1.24
N SER A 131 3.22 -4.14 1.54
CA SER A 131 2.70 -4.33 2.89
C SER A 131 1.93 -5.66 2.97
N VAL A 132 2.53 -6.66 3.62
CA VAL A 132 1.88 -7.94 3.90
C VAL A 132 0.99 -7.78 5.14
N THR A 133 -0.32 -8.04 5.02
CA THR A 133 -1.26 -7.80 6.12
C THR A 133 -1.72 -9.10 6.78
N PRO A 134 -1.80 -9.16 8.12
CA PRO A 134 -2.15 -10.37 8.84
C PRO A 134 -3.67 -10.60 8.87
N SER A 135 -4.08 -11.86 9.05
CA SER A 135 -5.50 -12.22 9.22
C SER A 135 -6.10 -11.81 10.57
N THR A 136 -5.27 -11.51 11.57
CA THR A 136 -5.75 -11.14 12.92
C THR A 136 -6.35 -9.74 12.96
N ASN A 137 -5.74 -8.79 12.24
CA ASN A 137 -6.13 -7.37 12.20
C ASN A 137 -6.10 -6.80 10.77
N PRO A 138 -6.83 -7.37 9.80
CA PRO A 138 -6.66 -7.05 8.37
C PRO A 138 -6.91 -5.56 8.08
N ALA A 139 -8.10 -5.05 8.44
CA ALA A 139 -8.47 -3.66 8.21
C ALA A 139 -7.60 -2.67 9.01
N ALA A 140 -7.39 -2.90 10.30
CA ALA A 140 -6.59 -2.02 11.14
C ALA A 140 -5.15 -1.88 10.63
N THR A 141 -4.52 -2.96 10.18
CA THR A 141 -3.17 -2.90 9.59
C THR A 141 -3.16 -2.12 8.28
N VAL A 142 -4.17 -2.29 7.42
CA VAL A 142 -4.28 -1.51 6.17
C VAL A 142 -4.41 -0.02 6.48
N ILE A 143 -5.31 0.37 7.40
CA ILE A 143 -5.52 1.77 7.80
C ILE A 143 -4.23 2.39 8.32
N ASN A 144 -3.57 1.72 9.27
CA ASN A 144 -2.34 2.21 9.86
C ASN A 144 -1.23 2.38 8.80
N ASN A 145 -0.96 1.32 8.04
CA ASN A 145 0.13 1.34 7.08
C ASN A 145 -0.13 2.33 5.94
N ALA A 146 -1.37 2.47 5.49
CA ALA A 146 -1.72 3.47 4.49
C ALA A 146 -1.40 4.89 4.98
N ILE A 147 -1.84 5.25 6.20
CA ILE A 147 -1.57 6.58 6.78
C ILE A 147 -0.06 6.83 6.90
N SER A 148 0.67 5.91 7.53
CA SER A 148 2.10 6.09 7.80
C SER A 148 2.94 6.17 6.51
N LEU A 149 2.66 5.29 5.53
CA LEU A 149 3.43 5.25 4.29
C LEU A 149 3.14 6.46 3.41
N ILE A 150 1.88 6.90 3.31
CA ILE A 150 1.49 8.09 2.56
C ILE A 150 2.03 9.36 3.22
N ALA A 151 2.05 9.43 4.56
CA ALA A 151 2.67 10.54 5.28
C ALA A 151 4.15 10.73 4.87
N ALA A 152 4.88 9.61 4.80
CA ALA A 152 6.27 9.57 4.35
C ALA A 152 6.46 9.78 2.83
N GLY A 153 5.38 9.94 2.05
CA GLY A 153 5.44 10.17 0.60
C GLY A 153 5.61 8.90 -0.23
N ASN A 154 5.33 7.74 0.34
CA ASN A 154 5.35 6.46 -0.36
C ASN A 154 3.96 6.12 -0.91
N SER A 155 3.93 5.31 -1.96
CA SER A 155 2.75 4.51 -2.30
C SER A 155 2.88 3.12 -1.71
N VAL A 156 1.77 2.40 -1.56
CA VAL A 156 1.74 1.07 -0.97
C VAL A 156 0.96 0.08 -1.83
N VAL A 157 1.46 -1.14 -1.93
CA VAL A 157 0.75 -2.31 -2.48
C VAL A 157 0.53 -3.29 -1.33
N PHE A 158 -0.73 -3.67 -1.10
CA PHE A 158 -1.08 -4.60 -0.02
C PHE A 158 -1.14 -6.04 -0.53
N ALA A 159 -0.56 -6.95 0.26
CA ALA A 159 -0.65 -8.39 0.05
C ALA A 159 -1.39 -9.02 1.25
N PRO A 160 -2.72 -9.16 1.17
CA PRO A 160 -3.51 -9.67 2.29
C PRO A 160 -3.28 -11.16 2.52
N HIS A 161 -3.36 -11.57 3.79
CA HIS A 161 -3.37 -12.99 4.14
C HIS A 161 -4.58 -13.69 3.47
N PRO A 162 -4.42 -14.90 2.90
CA PRO A 162 -5.50 -15.57 2.15
C PRO A 162 -6.81 -15.78 2.93
N ALA A 163 -6.71 -15.94 4.25
CA ALA A 163 -7.85 -16.08 5.16
C ALA A 163 -8.55 -14.74 5.52
N ALA A 164 -8.07 -13.61 5.00
CA ALA A 164 -8.57 -12.27 5.27
C ALA A 164 -8.46 -11.38 4.01
N LYS A 165 -8.98 -11.88 2.89
CA LYS A 165 -8.82 -11.30 1.56
C LYS A 165 -9.93 -10.30 1.22
N GLN A 166 -11.13 -10.46 1.80
CA GLN A 166 -12.31 -9.64 1.51
C GLN A 166 -12.24 -8.26 2.16
#